data_AF-A0A226DCU1-F1
#
_entry.id   AF-A0A226DCU1-F1
#
_cell.length_a   1.000
_cell.length_b   1.000
_cell.length_c   1.000
_cell.angle_alpha   90.00
_cell.angle_beta   90.00
_cell.angle_gamma   90.00
#
_symmetry.space_group_name_H-M   'P 1'
#
loop_
_entity.id
_entity.type
_entity.pdbx_description
1 polymer ?
#
loop_
_entity_poly.entity_id
_entity_poly.type
_entity_poly.pdbx_seq_one_letter_code
_entity_poly.pdbx_strand_id
1 'polypeptide(L)'
;MFNRRKYQLVWVVILFYATYALGALIKLGVEEEHKFENIKIADYFIPFQNCTIIVKIGANISSHIKTENPPPIILELYGFNGREMIEARFSIQRRRNPSPHCWASFSIFPEYNGKAKFDEPYFFKTLGLGPDFIDPFLPRQYFIFVTTIKPRIQHFVKNMDYMNLQLLGLREVIIVNVNHNGNDFIDTELPSSHLSMYYHNIYYIDKSIRGMEPSQQWYHIECLPHECFPQIDLVSRNISMLNKYFWYAIRIFDNKMHHIHHLFKMVEQRTLPNLQYRNIANLSTFNGFVAFWLLQDLMKHDYPDFASIHNFPPIMQIPRYKFTGLTYVAHDIQKFSYLSCYQVKSTNSVILSELMAPFETTVWMCVMASLIAVILLLTAALDNFMSKGILLTVGICLENSVLEYLYTYKSIKYHVGVGTVTSWTNKTFNPPT
;
A
#
# COMPACT_ATOMS: atom_id res chain seq x y z
N MET A 1 -14.80 -94.64 19.12
CA MET A 1 -13.69 -94.01 18.35
C MET A 1 -14.15 -93.06 17.23
N PHE A 2 -15.38 -92.50 17.29
CA PHE A 2 -15.97 -91.71 16.18
C PHE A 2 -16.12 -90.20 16.46
N ASN A 3 -15.75 -89.72 17.66
CA ASN A 3 -16.00 -88.32 18.04
C ASN A 3 -14.79 -87.39 17.88
N ARG A 4 -13.60 -87.91 17.55
CA ARG A 4 -12.38 -87.08 17.37
C ARG A 4 -12.26 -86.43 15.99
N ARG A 5 -12.91 -86.98 14.95
CA ARG A 5 -12.83 -86.45 13.58
C ARG A 5 -13.67 -85.19 13.35
N LYS A 6 -14.78 -85.01 14.09
CA LYS A 6 -15.63 -83.81 13.94
C LYS A 6 -14.95 -82.54 14.46
N TYR A 7 -14.20 -82.63 15.55
CA TYR A 7 -13.46 -81.47 16.09
C TYR A 7 -12.28 -81.07 15.20
N GLN A 8 -11.59 -82.03 14.57
CA GLN A 8 -10.49 -81.70 13.66
C GLN A 8 -10.96 -80.95 12.41
N LEU A 9 -12.14 -81.27 11.87
CA LEU A 9 -12.66 -80.57 10.68
C LEU A 9 -13.04 -79.12 11.00
N VAL A 10 -13.62 -78.86 12.18
CA VAL A 10 -14.00 -77.50 12.61
C VAL A 10 -12.76 -76.62 12.81
N TRP A 11 -11.69 -77.16 13.41
CA TRP A 11 -10.45 -76.41 13.58
C TRP A 11 -9.75 -76.08 12.26
N VAL A 12 -9.80 -76.98 11.28
CA VAL A 12 -9.23 -76.72 9.94
C VAL A 12 -9.99 -75.60 9.22
N VAL A 13 -11.32 -75.57 9.30
CA VAL A 13 -12.13 -74.51 8.70
C VAL A 13 -11.87 -73.15 9.37
N ILE A 14 -11.78 -73.12 10.70
CA ILE A 14 -11.47 -71.88 11.44
C ILE A 14 -10.07 -71.36 11.09
N LEU A 15 -9.07 -72.24 11.02
CA LEU A 15 -7.71 -71.86 10.61
C LEU A 15 -7.67 -71.34 9.17
N PHE A 16 -8.42 -71.97 8.25
CA PHE A 16 -8.49 -71.52 6.85
C PHE A 16 -9.10 -70.11 6.74
N TYR A 17 -10.20 -69.85 7.46
CA TYR A 17 -10.82 -68.52 7.50
C TYR A 17 -9.94 -67.47 8.19
N ALA A 18 -9.23 -67.83 9.26
CA ALA A 18 -8.29 -66.93 9.94
C ALA A 18 -7.10 -66.57 9.03
N THR A 19 -6.54 -67.55 8.30
CA THR A 19 -5.46 -67.29 7.34
C THR A 19 -5.92 -66.53 6.09
N TYR A 20 -7.16 -66.71 5.65
CA TYR A 20 -7.73 -65.96 4.53
C TYR A 20 -8.03 -64.50 4.92
N ALA A 21 -8.51 -64.27 6.15
CA ALA A 21 -8.70 -62.93 6.71
C ALA A 21 -7.37 -62.21 6.93
N LEU A 22 -6.33 -62.90 7.44
CA LEU A 22 -4.99 -62.32 7.54
C LEU A 22 -4.34 -62.06 6.18
N GLY A 23 -4.53 -62.97 5.21
CA GLY A 23 -4.02 -62.82 3.84
C GLY A 23 -4.70 -61.68 3.07
N ALA A 24 -6.00 -61.44 3.32
CA ALA A 24 -6.73 -60.30 2.75
C ALA A 24 -6.36 -58.97 3.43
N LEU A 25 -5.99 -59.00 4.73
CA LEU A 25 -5.49 -57.81 5.44
C LEU A 25 -4.04 -57.45 5.07
N ILE A 26 -3.22 -58.41 4.66
CA ILE A 26 -1.83 -58.15 4.25
C ILE A 26 -1.73 -57.75 2.75
N LYS A 27 -2.74 -58.05 1.93
CA LYS A 27 -2.76 -57.71 0.49
C LYS A 27 -3.53 -56.42 0.14
N LEU A 28 -3.81 -55.59 1.16
CA LEU A 28 -4.45 -54.26 1.02
C LEU A 28 -3.58 -53.13 1.61
N GLY A 29 -2.27 -53.36 1.78
CA GLY A 29 -1.39 -52.40 2.47
C GLY A 29 0.00 -52.21 1.88
N VAL A 30 0.27 -52.68 0.66
CA VAL A 30 1.55 -52.46 -0.02
C VAL A 30 1.32 -52.41 -1.53
N GLU A 31 0.92 -51.24 -2.05
CA GLU A 31 1.37 -50.69 -3.34
C GLU A 31 0.71 -49.32 -3.52
N GLU A 32 1.56 -48.31 -3.79
CA GLU A 32 1.28 -46.87 -3.93
C GLU A 32 1.42 -45.98 -2.68
N GLU A 33 2.60 -46.01 -2.07
CA GLU A 33 3.23 -44.74 -1.63
C GLU A 33 3.61 -43.92 -2.87
N HIS A 34 2.62 -43.33 -3.53
CA HIS A 34 2.88 -42.11 -4.26
C HIS A 34 3.18 -41.04 -3.20
N LYS A 35 4.46 -40.64 -3.17
CA LYS A 35 5.01 -39.55 -2.37
C LYS A 35 4.43 -38.21 -2.87
N PHE A 36 3.14 -38.00 -2.66
CA PHE A 36 2.52 -36.69 -2.78
C PHE A 36 2.89 -35.93 -1.50
N GLU A 37 3.84 -35.01 -1.60
CA GLU A 37 4.04 -34.02 -0.55
C GLU A 37 2.77 -33.15 -0.52
N ASN A 38 1.93 -33.36 0.49
CA ASN A 38 0.75 -32.54 0.73
C ASN A 38 1.18 -31.07 0.77
N ILE A 39 0.65 -30.25 -0.14
CA ILE A 39 0.84 -28.79 -0.12
C ILE A 39 0.35 -28.29 1.24
N LYS A 40 1.25 -27.67 1.99
CA LYS A 40 0.92 -27.08 3.28
C LYS A 40 0.47 -25.64 3.04
N ILE A 41 -0.42 -25.12 3.88
CA ILE A 41 -0.77 -23.69 3.88
C ILE A 41 0.49 -22.79 3.88
N ALA A 42 1.57 -23.27 4.51
CA ALA A 42 2.87 -22.61 4.50
C ALA A 42 3.44 -22.33 3.10
N ASP A 43 3.13 -23.16 2.10
CA ASP A 43 3.61 -22.98 0.73
C ASP A 43 3.00 -21.73 0.09
N TYR A 44 1.78 -21.34 0.49
CA TYR A 44 1.17 -20.07 0.07
C TYR A 44 1.82 -18.84 0.69
N PHE A 45 2.70 -18.99 1.69
CA PHE A 45 3.48 -17.87 2.24
C PHE A 45 4.74 -17.59 1.42
N ILE A 46 5.26 -18.59 0.68
CA ILE A 46 6.49 -18.48 -0.12
C ILE A 46 6.42 -17.33 -1.14
N PRO A 47 5.33 -17.15 -1.93
CA PRO A 47 5.22 -16.03 -2.86
C PRO A 47 5.39 -14.66 -2.18
N PHE A 48 5.01 -14.56 -0.90
CA PHE A 48 4.99 -13.30 -0.14
C PHE A 48 6.14 -13.20 0.87
N GLN A 49 7.22 -13.97 0.72
CA GLN A 49 8.37 -13.97 1.64
C GLN A 49 9.01 -12.57 1.84
N ASN A 50 8.88 -11.69 0.85
CA ASN A 50 9.38 -10.30 0.91
C ASN A 50 8.40 -9.31 1.57
N CYS A 51 7.16 -9.74 1.84
CA CYS A 51 6.17 -8.94 2.54
C CYS A 51 6.30 -9.10 4.06
N THR A 52 5.65 -8.22 4.82
CA THR A 52 5.26 -8.53 6.21
C THR A 52 3.98 -9.36 6.15
N ILE A 53 4.01 -10.55 6.75
CA ILE A 53 2.89 -11.48 6.72
C ILE A 53 2.08 -11.34 8.02
N ILE A 54 0.78 -11.17 7.89
CA ILE A 54 -0.18 -11.20 9.00
C ILE A 54 -1.06 -12.42 8.79
N VAL A 55 -1.18 -13.30 9.77
CA VAL A 55 -2.02 -14.49 9.65
C VAL A 55 -3.10 -14.44 10.72
N LYS A 56 -4.35 -14.31 10.29
CA LYS A 56 -5.56 -14.39 11.11
C LYS A 56 -6.04 -15.83 11.11
N ILE A 57 -6.11 -16.44 12.29
CA ILE A 57 -6.49 -17.85 12.48
C ILE A 57 -7.53 -18.02 13.59
N GLY A 58 -8.32 -19.08 13.50
CA GLY A 58 -9.17 -19.50 14.61
C GLY A 58 -8.32 -20.01 15.79
N ALA A 59 -8.80 -19.82 17.02
CA ALA A 59 -8.11 -20.28 18.24
C ALA A 59 -7.70 -21.77 18.19
N ASN A 60 -8.50 -22.59 17.52
CA ASN A 60 -8.31 -24.04 17.45
C ASN A 60 -7.29 -24.51 16.40
N ILE A 61 -6.76 -23.62 15.54
CA ILE A 61 -5.94 -23.99 14.35
C ILE A 61 -4.44 -23.70 14.58
N SER A 62 -4.06 -23.06 15.69
CA SER A 62 -2.72 -22.51 15.92
C SER A 62 -1.56 -23.53 15.94
N SER A 63 -1.81 -24.82 16.18
CA SER A 63 -0.75 -25.83 16.30
C SER A 63 -0.05 -26.21 14.99
N HIS A 64 -0.64 -25.88 13.83
CA HIS A 64 -0.23 -26.44 12.53
C HIS A 64 0.69 -25.54 11.71
N ILE A 65 0.91 -24.28 12.10
CA ILE A 65 1.78 -23.35 11.37
C ILE A 65 3.20 -23.44 11.96
N LYS A 66 3.91 -24.52 11.66
CA LYS A 66 5.35 -24.64 11.93
C LYS A 66 6.11 -24.49 10.62
N THR A 67 6.77 -23.36 10.45
CA THR A 67 7.75 -23.12 9.38
C THR A 67 9.12 -23.03 10.03
N GLU A 68 10.15 -23.62 9.40
CA GLU A 68 11.51 -23.62 9.97
C GLU A 68 12.14 -22.22 9.97
N ASN A 69 11.77 -21.37 9.01
CA ASN A 69 12.22 -19.99 8.89
C ASN A 69 11.10 -19.08 8.33
N PRO A 70 10.04 -18.80 9.11
CA PRO A 70 8.96 -17.98 8.59
C PRO A 70 9.46 -16.54 8.33
N PRO A 71 8.94 -15.86 7.30
CA PRO A 71 9.00 -14.40 7.23
C PRO A 71 8.43 -13.80 8.53
N PRO A 72 8.60 -12.50 8.82
CA PRO A 72 7.98 -11.90 10.00
C PRO A 72 6.45 -12.11 9.93
N ILE A 73 5.97 -13.06 10.72
CA ILE A 73 4.57 -13.47 10.82
C ILE A 73 3.99 -12.83 12.08
N ILE A 74 2.96 -12.02 11.90
CA ILE A 74 2.11 -11.54 12.98
C ILE A 74 0.93 -12.51 13.07
N LEU A 75 0.89 -13.33 14.12
CA LEU A 75 -0.24 -14.21 14.38
C LEU A 75 -1.36 -13.45 15.10
N GLU A 76 -2.55 -13.52 14.55
CA GLU A 76 -3.76 -12.95 15.11
C GLU A 76 -4.85 -14.02 15.28
N LEU A 77 -5.52 -14.00 16.42
CA LEU A 77 -6.74 -14.76 16.65
C LEU A 77 -7.97 -13.94 16.27
N TYR A 78 -8.95 -14.55 15.60
CA TYR A 78 -10.24 -13.90 15.34
C TYR A 78 -10.93 -13.45 16.64
N GLY A 79 -11.61 -12.30 16.58
CA GLY A 79 -12.44 -11.77 17.67
C GLY A 79 -11.78 -10.69 18.53
N PHE A 80 -10.47 -10.45 18.36
CA PHE A 80 -9.75 -9.38 19.06
C PHE A 80 -9.89 -8.04 18.32
N ASN A 81 -11.01 -7.35 18.56
CA ASN A 81 -11.27 -6.00 18.03
C ASN A 81 -10.66 -4.93 18.95
N GLY A 82 -9.85 -4.01 18.41
CA GLY A 82 -9.36 -2.83 19.17
C GLY A 82 -7.86 -2.57 19.06
N ARG A 83 -7.30 -2.64 17.85
CA ARG A 83 -5.84 -2.57 17.66
C ARG A 83 -5.39 -1.22 17.11
N GLU A 84 -4.21 -0.81 17.56
CA GLU A 84 -3.49 0.34 17.01
C GLU A 84 -2.91 -0.03 15.64
N MET A 85 -2.94 0.91 14.70
CA MET A 85 -2.25 0.77 13.42
C MET A 85 -0.75 0.54 13.66
N ILE A 86 -0.18 -0.48 13.01
CA ILE A 86 1.21 -0.91 13.21
C ILE A 86 2.12 -0.56 12.02
N GLU A 87 1.60 0.09 10.99
CA GLU A 87 2.34 0.49 9.79
C GLU A 87 3.65 1.23 10.12
N ALA A 88 3.65 2.06 11.16
CA ALA A 88 4.82 2.82 11.60
C ALA A 88 5.86 1.96 12.35
N ARG A 89 5.46 0.81 12.91
CA ARG A 89 6.32 -0.03 13.75
C ARG A 89 7.19 -0.99 12.94
N PHE A 90 6.65 -1.56 11.87
CA PHE A 90 7.34 -2.59 11.07
C PHE A 90 8.12 -2.04 9.88
N SER A 91 8.02 -0.73 9.63
CA SER A 91 8.43 -0.16 8.35
C SER A 91 9.83 0.46 8.30
N ILE A 92 10.58 0.57 9.39
CA ILE A 92 11.86 1.30 9.35
C ILE A 92 13.06 0.44 8.94
N GLN A 93 13.13 -0.84 9.34
CA GLN A 93 14.33 -1.65 9.07
C GLN A 93 14.41 -2.20 7.63
N ARG A 94 13.28 -2.60 7.02
CA ARG A 94 13.27 -3.11 5.62
C ARG A 94 13.30 -2.00 4.55
N ARG A 95 12.90 -0.77 4.87
CA ARG A 95 12.93 0.39 3.94
C ARG A 95 14.34 0.86 3.53
N ARG A 96 15.41 0.30 4.11
CA ARG A 96 16.79 0.58 3.68
C ARG A 96 17.18 -0.15 2.39
N ASN A 97 16.40 -1.16 1.98
CA ASN A 97 16.56 -1.81 0.68
C ASN A 97 15.53 -1.20 -0.28
N PRO A 98 15.90 -0.73 -1.48
CA PRO A 98 14.99 -0.08 -2.43
C PRO A 98 13.87 -0.99 -2.99
N SER A 99 13.86 -2.28 -2.63
CA SER A 99 12.74 -3.15 -2.98
C SER A 99 11.47 -2.68 -2.26
N PRO A 100 10.37 -2.45 -2.99
CA PRO A 100 9.16 -1.92 -2.41
C PRO A 100 8.52 -2.94 -1.46
N HIS A 101 8.62 -2.64 -0.18
CA HIS A 101 7.95 -3.36 0.89
C HIS A 101 6.45 -3.55 0.59
N CYS A 102 5.94 -4.75 0.86
CA CYS A 102 4.54 -5.13 0.74
C CYS A 102 4.00 -5.74 2.03
N TRP A 103 2.67 -5.85 2.11
CA TRP A 103 1.97 -6.50 3.21
C TRP A 103 1.07 -7.59 2.68
N ALA A 104 1.07 -8.75 3.32
CA ALA A 104 0.21 -9.87 2.96
C ALA A 104 -0.56 -10.34 4.19
N SER A 105 -1.87 -10.19 4.18
CA SER A 105 -2.73 -10.63 5.29
C SER A 105 -3.49 -11.88 4.87
N PHE A 106 -3.16 -13.00 5.50
CA PHE A 106 -3.83 -14.28 5.35
C PHE A 106 -4.95 -14.40 6.36
N SER A 107 -6.17 -14.61 5.89
CA SER A 107 -7.35 -14.87 6.70
C SER A 107 -7.76 -16.32 6.50
N ILE A 108 -7.38 -17.18 7.45
CA ILE A 108 -7.68 -18.62 7.43
C ILE A 108 -8.98 -18.84 8.20
N PHE A 109 -10.09 -19.00 7.48
CA PHE A 109 -11.40 -19.03 8.13
C PHE A 109 -11.61 -20.28 8.99
N PRO A 110 -12.16 -20.13 10.20
CA PRO A 110 -12.68 -21.26 10.95
C PRO A 110 -14.02 -21.69 10.32
N GLU A 111 -13.92 -22.64 9.40
CA GLU A 111 -15.07 -23.21 8.71
C GLU A 111 -15.47 -24.54 9.34
N TYR A 112 -16.77 -24.81 9.40
CA TYR A 112 -17.30 -26.08 9.90
C TYR A 112 -18.33 -26.61 8.91
N ASN A 113 -18.08 -27.78 8.34
CA ASN A 113 -18.95 -28.44 7.35
C ASN A 113 -19.33 -27.53 6.16
N GLY A 114 -18.36 -26.82 5.58
CA GLY A 114 -18.59 -25.93 4.45
C GLY A 114 -19.43 -24.69 4.76
N LYS A 115 -19.56 -24.33 6.04
CA LYS A 115 -20.23 -23.10 6.48
C LYS A 115 -19.27 -22.28 7.34
N ALA A 116 -19.27 -20.96 7.12
CA ALA A 116 -18.64 -20.03 8.05
C ALA A 116 -19.36 -20.11 9.40
N LYS A 117 -18.60 -20.14 10.50
CA LYS A 117 -19.15 -20.18 11.87
C LYS A 117 -19.84 -18.86 12.28
N PHE A 118 -19.81 -17.84 11.42
CA PHE A 118 -20.25 -16.49 11.75
C PHE A 118 -21.61 -16.17 11.13
N ASP A 119 -22.46 -15.51 11.92
CA ASP A 119 -23.76 -14.99 11.47
C ASP A 119 -23.58 -13.89 10.40
N GLU A 120 -24.47 -13.86 9.42
CA GLU A 120 -24.39 -13.00 8.23
C GLU A 120 -24.20 -11.48 8.48
N PRO A 121 -24.77 -10.83 9.52
CA PRO A 121 -24.54 -9.40 9.70
C PRO A 121 -23.10 -9.06 10.14
N TYR A 122 -22.34 -10.04 10.65
CA TYR A 122 -20.96 -9.84 11.10
C TYR A 122 -19.92 -10.44 10.18
N PHE A 123 -20.35 -11.06 9.06
CA PHE A 123 -19.43 -11.68 8.12
C PHE A 123 -18.35 -10.70 7.68
N PHE A 124 -18.73 -9.48 7.28
CA PHE A 124 -17.79 -8.42 6.89
C PHE A 124 -16.75 -8.09 7.97
N LYS A 125 -17.19 -7.85 9.21
CA LYS A 125 -16.31 -7.55 10.33
C LYS A 125 -15.35 -8.71 10.60
N THR A 126 -15.85 -9.93 10.39
CA THR A 126 -15.11 -11.15 10.64
C THR A 126 -14.14 -11.51 9.53
N LEU A 127 -14.40 -11.09 8.28
CA LEU A 127 -13.42 -11.19 7.19
C LEU A 127 -12.12 -10.44 7.51
N GLY A 128 -12.09 -9.62 8.58
CA GLY A 128 -10.89 -8.89 8.98
C GLY A 128 -10.52 -7.79 8.00
N LEU A 129 -11.49 -7.37 7.18
CA LEU A 129 -11.42 -6.25 6.23
C LEU A 129 -11.38 -4.89 6.94
N GLY A 130 -11.50 -4.86 8.26
CA GLY A 130 -11.31 -3.69 9.08
C GLY A 130 -9.87 -3.12 9.00
N PRO A 131 -9.65 -1.89 9.49
CA PRO A 131 -8.34 -1.22 9.48
C PRO A 131 -7.35 -1.79 10.51
N ASP A 132 -7.44 -3.07 10.87
CA ASP A 132 -6.93 -3.57 12.15
C ASP A 132 -5.39 -3.53 12.31
N PHE A 133 -4.64 -3.23 11.24
CA PHE A 133 -3.17 -3.09 11.31
C PHE A 133 -2.57 -2.10 10.31
N ILE A 134 -3.14 -2.03 9.11
CA ILE A 134 -2.62 -1.27 7.99
C ILE A 134 -3.75 -0.45 7.40
N ASP A 135 -3.47 0.83 7.18
CA ASP A 135 -4.38 1.75 6.51
C ASP A 135 -4.81 1.15 5.15
N PRO A 136 -6.11 1.08 4.83
CA PRO A 136 -6.60 0.47 3.59
C PRO A 136 -6.08 1.15 2.32
N PHE A 137 -5.57 2.38 2.40
CA PHE A 137 -5.02 3.15 1.28
C PHE A 137 -3.50 3.04 1.16
N LEU A 138 -2.83 2.22 1.97
CA LEU A 138 -1.43 1.92 1.77
C LEU A 138 -1.26 1.06 0.49
N PRO A 139 -0.32 1.36 -0.42
CA PRO A 139 -0.10 0.55 -1.61
C PRO A 139 0.49 -0.84 -1.27
N ARG A 140 0.36 -1.78 -2.22
CA ARG A 140 0.99 -3.13 -2.17
C ARG A 140 0.55 -3.95 -0.96
N GLN A 141 -0.75 -3.97 -0.72
CA GLN A 141 -1.40 -4.81 0.28
C GLN A 141 -2.15 -5.94 -0.41
N TYR A 142 -1.90 -7.16 0.03
CA TYR A 142 -2.59 -8.36 -0.40
C TYR A 142 -3.47 -8.87 0.73
N PHE A 143 -4.74 -9.15 0.43
CA PHE A 143 -5.69 -9.75 1.34
C PHE A 143 -6.05 -11.14 0.83
N ILE A 144 -5.47 -12.15 1.46
CA ILE A 144 -5.54 -13.54 1.02
C ILE A 144 -6.52 -14.30 1.91
N PHE A 145 -7.63 -14.73 1.32
CA PHE A 145 -8.60 -15.58 1.98
C PHE A 145 -8.25 -17.05 1.72
N VAL A 146 -7.91 -17.79 2.78
CA VAL A 146 -7.71 -19.24 2.71
C VAL A 146 -8.99 -19.89 3.20
N THR A 147 -9.73 -20.54 2.31
CA THR A 147 -11.14 -20.91 2.53
C THR A 147 -11.58 -22.14 1.75
N THR A 148 -12.56 -22.89 2.26
CA THR A 148 -13.30 -23.93 1.53
C THR A 148 -14.62 -23.38 0.95
N ILE A 149 -15.05 -22.20 1.38
CA ILE A 149 -16.29 -21.54 0.95
C ILE A 149 -16.07 -20.45 -0.10
N LYS A 150 -15.12 -20.68 -1.04
CA LYS A 150 -14.81 -19.76 -2.16
C LYS A 150 -16.06 -19.14 -2.81
N PRO A 151 -17.10 -19.90 -3.22
CA PRO A 151 -18.27 -19.31 -3.87
C PRO A 151 -18.99 -18.26 -3.03
N ARG A 152 -19.01 -18.43 -1.69
CA ARG A 152 -19.63 -17.48 -0.77
C ARG A 152 -18.82 -16.19 -0.67
N ILE A 153 -17.49 -16.28 -0.60
CA ILE A 153 -16.63 -15.08 -0.59
C ILE A 153 -16.75 -14.34 -1.93
N GLN A 154 -16.74 -15.06 -3.05
CA GLN A 154 -16.92 -14.45 -4.38
C GLN A 154 -18.27 -13.74 -4.52
N HIS A 155 -19.35 -14.38 -4.05
CA HIS A 155 -20.69 -13.78 -4.04
C HIS A 155 -20.74 -12.54 -3.14
N PHE A 156 -20.08 -12.60 -1.98
CA PHE A 156 -20.00 -11.48 -1.05
C PHE A 156 -19.25 -10.28 -1.66
N VAL A 157 -18.06 -10.51 -2.23
CA VAL A 157 -17.26 -9.46 -2.89
C VAL A 157 -18.02 -8.89 -4.09
N LYS A 158 -18.74 -9.71 -4.85
CA LYS A 158 -19.57 -9.27 -5.97
C LYS A 158 -20.72 -8.35 -5.54
N ASN A 159 -21.30 -8.60 -4.36
CA ASN A 159 -22.44 -7.85 -3.84
C ASN A 159 -22.04 -6.73 -2.87
N MET A 160 -20.74 -6.47 -2.68
CA MET A 160 -20.32 -5.33 -1.89
C MET A 160 -20.83 -4.05 -2.55
N ASP A 161 -21.60 -3.27 -1.78
CA ASP A 161 -21.97 -1.94 -2.22
C ASP A 161 -20.74 -1.01 -2.30
N TYR A 162 -20.95 0.16 -2.88
CA TYR A 162 -19.93 1.19 -3.02
C TYR A 162 -19.27 1.58 -1.69
N MET A 163 -20.04 1.64 -0.59
CA MET A 163 -19.53 2.03 0.73
C MET A 163 -18.60 0.97 1.30
N ASN A 164 -18.88 -0.31 1.06
CA ASN A 164 -18.05 -1.43 1.48
C ASN A 164 -16.80 -1.59 0.62
N LEU A 165 -16.85 -1.24 -0.67
CA LEU A 165 -15.67 -1.19 -1.55
C LEU A 165 -14.59 -0.22 -1.02
N GLN A 166 -14.99 0.91 -0.42
CA GLN A 166 -14.05 1.85 0.21
C GLN A 166 -13.27 1.22 1.38
N LEU A 167 -13.83 0.18 2.03
CA LEU A 167 -13.16 -0.53 3.12
C LEU A 167 -12.05 -1.47 2.62
N LEU A 168 -12.14 -1.91 1.37
CA LEU A 168 -11.03 -2.60 0.70
C LEU A 168 -9.89 -1.64 0.37
N GLY A 169 -10.21 -0.38 0.05
CA GLY A 169 -9.21 0.62 -0.34
C GLY A 169 -8.38 0.16 -1.54
N LEU A 170 -7.05 0.12 -1.38
CA LEU A 170 -6.09 -0.33 -2.38
C LEU A 170 -5.65 -1.78 -2.20
N ARG A 171 -6.36 -2.57 -1.38
CA ARG A 171 -6.00 -3.97 -1.11
C ARG A 171 -6.37 -4.87 -2.29
N GLU A 172 -5.42 -5.68 -2.72
CA GLU A 172 -5.61 -6.71 -3.73
C GLU A 172 -6.17 -7.96 -3.06
N VAL A 173 -7.36 -8.42 -3.47
CA VAL A 173 -8.02 -9.57 -2.87
C VAL A 173 -7.65 -10.83 -3.64
N ILE A 174 -7.18 -11.85 -2.92
CA ILE A 174 -6.83 -13.16 -3.45
C ILE A 174 -7.60 -14.22 -2.65
N ILE A 175 -8.18 -15.20 -3.33
CA ILE A 175 -8.79 -16.38 -2.69
C ILE A 175 -7.92 -17.59 -2.98
N VAL A 176 -7.51 -18.28 -1.93
CA VAL A 176 -6.90 -19.60 -1.97
C VAL A 176 -7.99 -20.60 -1.62
N ASN A 177 -8.37 -21.42 -2.59
CA ASN A 177 -9.38 -22.45 -2.41
C ASN A 177 -8.69 -23.70 -1.84
N VAL A 178 -9.03 -24.04 -0.61
CA VAL A 178 -8.57 -25.28 0.03
C VAL A 178 -9.74 -26.23 0.16
N ASN A 179 -9.48 -27.53 0.07
CA ASN A 179 -10.45 -28.54 0.43
C ASN A 179 -10.13 -29.12 1.82
N HIS A 180 -11.18 -29.53 2.50
CA HIS A 180 -11.10 -30.06 3.85
C HIS A 180 -11.03 -31.58 3.78
N ASN A 181 -9.90 -32.19 4.14
CA ASN A 181 -9.78 -33.64 4.28
C ASN A 181 -9.31 -33.97 5.71
N GLY A 182 -10.27 -34.19 6.62
CA GLY A 182 -9.95 -34.35 8.04
C GLY A 182 -9.56 -33.02 8.71
N ASN A 183 -8.53 -32.99 9.55
CA ASN A 183 -8.06 -31.73 10.19
C ASN A 183 -7.10 -30.92 9.30
N ASP A 184 -6.71 -31.48 8.16
CA ASP A 184 -5.73 -30.87 7.26
C ASP A 184 -6.43 -30.19 6.07
N PHE A 185 -5.93 -29.02 5.72
CA PHE A 185 -6.31 -28.31 4.50
C PHE A 185 -5.44 -28.82 3.36
N ILE A 186 -6.05 -29.44 2.35
CA ILE A 186 -5.35 -30.00 1.19
C ILE A 186 -5.91 -29.33 -0.06
N ASP A 187 -5.03 -28.86 -0.95
CA ASP A 187 -5.42 -28.44 -2.31
C ASP A 187 -5.68 -29.70 -3.14
N THR A 188 -6.90 -29.87 -3.63
CA THR A 188 -7.41 -31.16 -4.14
C THR A 188 -7.36 -31.34 -5.65
N GLU A 189 -6.98 -30.31 -6.42
CA GLU A 189 -7.24 -30.34 -7.88
C GLU A 189 -6.00 -30.35 -8.76
N LEU A 190 -4.79 -30.18 -8.21
CA LEU A 190 -3.57 -30.09 -9.00
C LEU A 190 -2.48 -31.07 -8.58
N PRO A 191 -1.52 -31.40 -9.48
CA PRO A 191 -0.29 -32.06 -9.07
C PRO A 191 0.28 -31.34 -7.85
N SER A 192 0.70 -32.11 -6.85
CA SER A 192 0.95 -31.71 -5.45
C SER A 192 2.04 -30.64 -5.23
N SER A 193 2.46 -29.93 -6.27
CA SER A 193 3.43 -28.85 -6.25
C SER A 193 2.88 -27.49 -6.70
N HIS A 194 1.68 -27.41 -7.28
CA HIS A 194 1.14 -26.16 -7.80
C HIS A 194 0.16 -25.52 -6.82
N LEU A 195 0.30 -24.22 -6.60
CA LEU A 195 -0.63 -23.40 -5.86
C LEU A 195 -1.74 -22.90 -6.79
N SER A 196 -2.99 -23.05 -6.36
CA SER A 196 -4.17 -22.48 -7.02
C SER A 196 -4.65 -21.23 -6.29
N MET A 197 -4.69 -20.08 -7.00
CA MET A 197 -5.13 -18.80 -6.44
C MET A 197 -6.13 -18.10 -7.38
N TYR A 198 -7.11 -17.40 -6.82
CA TYR A 198 -8.07 -16.59 -7.56
C TYR A 198 -7.89 -15.11 -7.21
N TYR A 199 -7.34 -14.34 -8.14
CA TYR A 199 -7.10 -12.92 -8.00
C TYR A 199 -8.36 -12.12 -8.38
N HIS A 200 -8.83 -11.24 -7.50
CA HIS A 200 -9.99 -10.40 -7.74
C HIS A 200 -9.65 -9.16 -8.56
N ASN A 201 -10.36 -8.97 -9.67
CA ASN A 201 -10.32 -7.72 -10.40
C ASN A 201 -11.32 -6.71 -9.80
N ILE A 202 -10.81 -5.79 -8.99
CA ILE A 202 -11.59 -4.70 -8.40
C ILE A 202 -12.17 -3.73 -9.45
N TYR A 203 -11.66 -3.76 -10.68
CA TYR A 203 -12.10 -2.93 -11.81
C TYR A 203 -13.01 -3.69 -12.78
N TYR A 204 -13.56 -4.82 -12.36
CA TYR A 204 -14.48 -5.59 -13.19
C TYR A 204 -15.78 -4.83 -13.42
N ILE A 205 -16.21 -4.79 -14.68
CA ILE A 205 -17.50 -4.25 -15.11
C ILE A 205 -18.23 -5.35 -15.88
N ASP A 206 -19.43 -5.70 -15.41
CA ASP A 206 -20.25 -6.76 -16.00
C ASP A 206 -20.61 -6.48 -17.46
N LYS A 207 -20.94 -5.21 -17.77
CA LYS A 207 -21.21 -4.73 -19.12
C LYS A 207 -20.06 -3.85 -19.58
N SER A 208 -19.19 -4.41 -20.40
CA SER A 208 -18.06 -3.66 -20.94
C SER A 208 -18.55 -2.43 -21.70
N ILE A 209 -17.80 -1.35 -21.53
CA ILE A 209 -18.09 -0.10 -22.19
C ILE A 209 -17.56 -0.21 -23.63
N ARG A 210 -18.25 0.39 -24.60
CA ARG A 210 -17.71 0.57 -25.95
C ARG A 210 -16.29 1.17 -25.89
N GLY A 211 -15.30 0.41 -26.35
CA GLY A 211 -13.88 0.82 -26.38
C GLY A 211 -13.06 0.35 -25.17
N MET A 212 -13.70 -0.23 -24.14
CA MET A 212 -13.01 -0.90 -23.04
C MET A 212 -12.82 -2.38 -23.39
N GLU A 213 -11.61 -2.90 -23.13
CA GLU A 213 -11.35 -4.33 -23.27
C GLU A 213 -12.15 -5.11 -22.22
N PRO A 214 -12.76 -6.25 -22.62
CA PRO A 214 -13.44 -7.10 -21.66
C PRO A 214 -12.44 -7.64 -20.63
N SER A 215 -12.84 -7.65 -19.37
CA SER A 215 -12.03 -8.21 -18.27
C SER A 215 -12.84 -9.24 -17.49
N GLN A 216 -12.15 -10.14 -16.80
CA GLN A 216 -12.78 -11.13 -15.93
C GLN A 216 -12.86 -10.60 -14.50
N GLN A 217 -13.86 -11.04 -13.74
CA GLN A 217 -14.00 -10.67 -12.33
C GLN A 217 -12.95 -11.37 -11.45
N TRP A 218 -12.60 -12.60 -11.80
CA TRP A 218 -11.67 -13.44 -11.09
C TRP A 218 -10.69 -14.06 -12.08
N TYR A 219 -9.40 -13.83 -11.86
CA TYR A 219 -8.33 -14.43 -12.63
C TYR A 219 -7.77 -15.62 -11.85
N HIS A 220 -7.79 -16.80 -12.47
CA HIS A 220 -7.22 -18.01 -11.89
C HIS A 220 -5.72 -18.06 -12.20
N ILE A 221 -4.91 -18.22 -11.16
CA ILE A 221 -3.46 -18.27 -11.21
C ILE A 221 -3.03 -19.65 -10.69
N GLU A 222 -2.30 -20.39 -11.52
CA GLU A 222 -1.72 -21.70 -11.19
C GLU A 222 -0.21 -21.63 -11.38
N CYS A 223 0.54 -21.96 -10.33
CA CYS A 223 1.97 -21.68 -10.30
C CYS A 223 2.69 -22.51 -9.24
N LEU A 224 4.00 -22.71 -9.40
CA LEU A 224 4.84 -23.22 -8.34
C LEU A 224 5.04 -22.13 -7.26
N PRO A 225 5.21 -22.49 -5.96
CA PRO A 225 5.28 -21.51 -4.87
C PRO A 225 6.28 -20.37 -5.08
N HIS A 226 7.43 -20.64 -5.70
CA HIS A 226 8.47 -19.65 -5.96
C HIS A 226 8.21 -18.82 -7.25
N GLU A 227 7.33 -19.28 -8.13
CA GLU A 227 6.97 -18.62 -9.41
C GLU A 227 5.66 -17.85 -9.33
N CYS A 228 4.86 -18.04 -8.27
CA CYS A 228 3.55 -17.42 -8.14
C CYS A 228 3.56 -15.89 -8.05
N PHE A 229 4.52 -15.32 -7.32
CA PHE A 229 4.53 -13.86 -7.13
C PHE A 229 4.72 -13.08 -8.44
N PRO A 230 5.63 -13.46 -9.35
CA PRO A 230 5.68 -12.89 -10.70
C PRO A 230 4.36 -12.96 -11.47
N GLN A 231 3.61 -14.07 -11.35
CA GLN A 231 2.30 -14.18 -12.01
C GLN A 231 1.24 -13.27 -11.38
N ILE A 232 1.23 -13.16 -10.05
CA ILE A 232 0.36 -12.23 -9.32
C ILE A 232 0.68 -10.78 -9.73
N ASP A 233 1.96 -10.40 -9.79
CA ASP A 233 2.39 -9.07 -10.21
C ASP A 233 2.01 -8.78 -11.67
N LEU A 234 2.12 -9.77 -12.57
CA LEU A 234 1.68 -9.64 -13.96
C LEU A 234 0.16 -9.38 -14.05
N VAL A 235 -0.65 -10.16 -13.33
CA VAL A 235 -2.10 -10.01 -13.29
C VAL A 235 -2.48 -8.65 -12.66
N SER A 236 -1.86 -8.29 -11.54
CA SER A 236 -2.06 -6.99 -10.87
C SER A 236 -1.73 -5.82 -11.80
N ARG A 237 -0.60 -5.86 -12.53
CA ARG A 237 -0.23 -4.82 -13.50
C ARG A 237 -1.25 -4.69 -14.62
N ASN A 238 -1.68 -5.81 -15.22
CA ASN A 238 -2.67 -5.80 -16.29
C ASN A 238 -4.01 -5.22 -15.80
N ILE A 239 -4.47 -5.63 -14.61
CA ILE A 239 -5.68 -5.10 -13.98
C ILE A 239 -5.51 -3.61 -13.64
N SER A 240 -4.34 -3.19 -13.17
CA SER A 240 -4.06 -1.80 -12.83
C SER A 240 -4.16 -0.86 -14.04
N MET A 241 -3.96 -1.34 -15.28
CA MET A 241 -4.17 -0.53 -16.48
C MET A 241 -5.64 -0.13 -16.68
N LEU A 242 -6.57 -0.87 -16.06
CA LEU A 242 -7.99 -0.52 -16.04
C LEU A 242 -8.31 0.58 -15.03
N ASN A 243 -7.39 0.88 -14.09
CA ASN A 243 -7.61 1.90 -13.05
C ASN A 243 -8.00 3.26 -13.62
N LYS A 244 -7.55 3.58 -14.85
CA LYS A 244 -7.77 4.86 -15.52
C LYS A 244 -9.25 5.17 -15.58
N TYR A 245 -10.10 4.17 -15.79
CA TYR A 245 -11.55 4.34 -15.86
C TYR A 245 -12.18 4.65 -14.50
N PHE A 246 -11.50 4.35 -13.39
CA PHE A 246 -12.04 4.38 -12.03
C PHE A 246 -11.65 5.59 -11.18
N TRP A 247 -11.05 6.61 -11.80
CA TRP A 247 -10.69 7.86 -11.14
C TRP A 247 -11.83 8.85 -11.14
N TYR A 248 -11.96 9.57 -10.02
CA TYR A 248 -13.00 10.55 -9.81
C TYR A 248 -12.46 11.82 -9.14
N ALA A 249 -13.04 12.97 -9.49
CA ALA A 249 -12.61 14.31 -9.07
C ALA A 249 -13.75 15.08 -8.34
N ILE A 250 -14.27 14.56 -7.21
CA ILE A 250 -15.50 15.04 -6.51
C ILE A 250 -15.36 16.41 -5.85
N ARG A 251 -14.12 16.90 -5.67
CA ARG A 251 -13.87 18.06 -4.78
C ARG A 251 -12.78 19.01 -5.27
N ILE A 252 -12.41 18.92 -6.54
CA ILE A 252 -11.26 19.65 -7.04
C ILE A 252 -11.68 20.93 -7.78
N PHE A 253 -12.91 20.94 -8.26
CA PHE A 253 -13.52 22.09 -8.90
C PHE A 253 -14.14 22.99 -7.83
N ASP A 254 -14.00 24.31 -8.03
CA ASP A 254 -14.48 25.37 -7.15
C ASP A 254 -15.96 25.14 -6.74
N ASN A 255 -16.44 25.77 -5.67
CA ASN A 255 -17.79 25.58 -5.08
C ASN A 255 -18.96 25.68 -6.08
N LYS A 256 -18.70 26.17 -7.30
CA LYS A 256 -19.65 26.33 -8.40
C LYS A 256 -19.74 25.11 -9.34
N MET A 257 -18.81 24.17 -9.28
CA MET A 257 -18.79 22.99 -10.16
C MET A 257 -18.59 21.71 -9.34
N HIS A 258 -19.69 21.01 -9.09
CA HIS A 258 -19.65 19.78 -8.29
C HIS A 258 -19.26 18.52 -9.08
N HIS A 259 -19.18 18.61 -10.42
CA HIS A 259 -18.97 17.44 -11.25
C HIS A 259 -18.12 17.76 -12.48
N ILE A 260 -17.07 16.97 -12.72
CA ILE A 260 -16.21 17.08 -13.90
C ILE A 260 -17.01 16.92 -15.21
N HIS A 261 -18.10 16.14 -15.16
CA HIS A 261 -19.05 15.98 -16.26
C HIS A 261 -19.71 17.30 -16.71
N HIS A 262 -19.82 18.30 -15.83
CA HIS A 262 -20.32 19.62 -16.21
C HIS A 262 -19.29 20.40 -17.06
N LEU A 263 -17.99 20.27 -16.73
CA LEU A 263 -16.92 20.78 -17.60
C LEU A 263 -16.90 20.05 -18.94
N PHE A 264 -17.15 18.75 -18.94
CA PHE A 264 -17.19 17.96 -20.17
C PHE A 264 -18.30 18.42 -21.12
N LYS A 265 -19.53 18.64 -20.62
CA LYS A 265 -20.62 19.21 -21.42
C LYS A 265 -20.28 20.58 -22.00
N MET A 266 -19.52 21.41 -21.27
CA MET A 266 -19.07 22.70 -21.77
C MET A 266 -18.00 22.60 -22.87
N VAL A 267 -17.14 21.58 -22.82
CA VAL A 267 -16.10 21.33 -23.83
C VAL A 267 -16.72 20.82 -25.13
N GLU A 268 -17.63 19.86 -25.04
CA GLU A 268 -18.29 19.26 -26.21
C GLU A 268 -19.17 20.26 -26.98
N GLN A 269 -19.79 21.22 -26.28
CA GLN A 269 -20.66 22.24 -26.89
C GLN A 269 -19.93 23.39 -27.60
N ARG A 270 -18.60 23.54 -27.49
CA ARG A 270 -17.88 24.70 -28.06
C ARG A 270 -16.89 24.30 -29.16
N THR A 271 -17.18 24.75 -30.37
CA THR A 271 -16.51 24.44 -31.65
C THR A 271 -15.11 25.03 -31.87
N LEU A 272 -14.50 25.69 -30.88
CA LEU A 272 -13.22 26.41 -31.05
C LEU A 272 -12.12 25.88 -30.10
N PRO A 273 -11.14 25.10 -30.60
CA PRO A 273 -10.17 24.38 -29.77
C PRO A 273 -9.20 25.28 -28.97
N ASN A 274 -8.83 26.45 -29.51
CA ASN A 274 -7.84 27.32 -28.85
C ASN A 274 -8.41 28.12 -27.66
N LEU A 275 -9.73 28.22 -27.52
CA LEU A 275 -10.40 28.87 -26.39
C LEU A 275 -10.76 27.87 -25.28
N GLN A 276 -10.66 26.55 -25.52
CA GLN A 276 -11.08 25.52 -24.57
C GLN A 276 -10.18 25.49 -23.33
N TYR A 277 -8.87 25.26 -23.48
CA TYR A 277 -7.98 25.10 -22.31
C TYR A 277 -7.89 26.36 -21.45
N ARG A 278 -7.89 27.56 -22.06
CA ARG A 278 -7.88 28.83 -21.32
C ARG A 278 -9.16 29.03 -20.52
N ASN A 279 -10.31 28.69 -21.09
CA ASN A 279 -11.58 28.76 -20.38
C ASN A 279 -11.67 27.72 -19.26
N ILE A 280 -11.18 26.50 -19.50
CA ILE A 280 -11.15 25.45 -18.47
C ILE A 280 -10.22 25.84 -17.34
N ALA A 281 -9.02 26.36 -17.64
CA ALA A 281 -8.09 26.88 -16.64
C ALA A 281 -8.69 28.06 -15.86
N ASN A 282 -9.46 28.94 -16.51
CA ASN A 282 -10.15 30.04 -15.83
C ASN A 282 -11.37 29.59 -15.00
N LEU A 283 -11.96 28.43 -15.32
CA LEU A 283 -13.12 27.86 -14.62
C LEU A 283 -12.73 26.83 -13.55
N SER A 284 -11.45 26.48 -13.44
CA SER A 284 -10.96 25.46 -12.52
C SER A 284 -9.82 25.99 -11.64
N THR A 285 -9.64 25.37 -10.47
CA THR A 285 -8.41 25.54 -9.70
C THR A 285 -7.25 24.87 -10.44
N PHE A 286 -5.99 25.16 -10.08
CA PHE A 286 -4.84 24.40 -10.62
C PHE A 286 -5.04 22.89 -10.50
N ASN A 287 -5.56 22.43 -9.36
CA ASN A 287 -5.88 21.03 -9.14
C ASN A 287 -6.98 20.54 -10.10
N GLY A 288 -8.01 21.36 -10.34
CA GLY A 288 -9.11 21.00 -11.23
C GLY A 288 -8.64 20.89 -12.68
N PHE A 289 -7.75 21.80 -13.10
CA PHE A 289 -7.11 21.73 -14.41
C PHE A 289 -6.25 20.48 -14.56
N VAL A 290 -5.41 20.14 -13.57
CA VAL A 290 -4.60 18.93 -13.61
C VAL A 290 -5.47 17.67 -13.65
N ALA A 291 -6.51 17.60 -12.82
CA ALA A 291 -7.45 16.49 -12.84
C ALA A 291 -8.16 16.36 -14.20
N PHE A 292 -8.60 17.49 -14.77
CA PHE A 292 -9.17 17.52 -16.13
C PHE A 292 -8.17 16.99 -17.17
N TRP A 293 -6.93 17.48 -17.14
CA TRP A 293 -5.89 17.10 -18.09
C TRP A 293 -5.58 15.60 -18.03
N LEU A 294 -5.51 15.02 -16.82
CA LEU A 294 -5.24 13.59 -16.63
C LEU A 294 -6.44 12.71 -17.00
N LEU A 295 -7.66 13.19 -16.81
CA LEU A 295 -8.89 12.43 -17.09
C LEU A 295 -9.47 12.69 -18.48
N GLN A 296 -8.76 13.45 -19.33
CA GLN A 296 -9.25 13.85 -20.65
C GLN A 296 -9.58 12.64 -21.55
N ASP A 297 -8.82 11.54 -21.44
CA ASP A 297 -9.05 10.37 -22.29
C ASP A 297 -10.30 9.58 -21.91
N LEU A 298 -10.76 9.73 -20.67
CA LEU A 298 -12.02 9.15 -20.19
C LEU A 298 -13.23 9.88 -20.77
N MET A 299 -13.06 11.12 -21.25
CA MET A 299 -14.13 11.97 -21.77
C MET A 299 -14.80 11.43 -23.04
N LYS A 300 -14.13 10.54 -23.78
CA LYS A 300 -14.67 10.00 -25.04
C LYS A 300 -15.82 9.00 -24.87
N HIS A 301 -16.14 8.65 -23.62
CA HIS A 301 -17.04 7.56 -23.32
C HIS A 301 -18.18 8.12 -22.46
N ASP A 302 -19.41 7.91 -22.92
CA ASP A 302 -20.61 8.44 -22.26
C ASP A 302 -21.04 7.48 -21.14
N TYR A 303 -21.02 7.96 -19.89
CA TYR A 303 -21.16 7.13 -18.68
C TYR A 303 -22.23 7.68 -17.73
N PRO A 304 -23.42 7.06 -17.66
CA PRO A 304 -24.45 7.49 -16.71
C PRO A 304 -24.19 7.03 -15.27
N ASP A 305 -23.61 5.84 -15.05
CA ASP A 305 -23.56 5.21 -13.72
C ASP A 305 -22.18 4.65 -13.38
N PHE A 306 -21.22 5.52 -13.04
CA PHE A 306 -19.87 5.10 -12.69
C PHE A 306 -19.62 5.12 -11.17
N ALA A 307 -19.22 3.97 -10.61
CA ALA A 307 -18.78 3.84 -9.22
C ALA A 307 -17.30 4.19 -9.09
N SER A 308 -17.00 5.36 -8.55
CA SER A 308 -15.64 5.87 -8.39
C SER A 308 -14.84 5.19 -7.29
N ILE A 309 -13.85 4.38 -7.66
CA ILE A 309 -13.01 3.69 -6.66
C ILE A 309 -11.87 4.60 -6.18
N HIS A 310 -11.31 5.41 -7.08
CA HIS A 310 -10.16 6.26 -6.78
C HIS A 310 -10.52 7.73 -6.75
N ASN A 311 -9.93 8.44 -5.81
CA ASN A 311 -10.01 9.90 -5.74
C ASN A 311 -8.66 10.50 -6.12
N PHE A 312 -8.69 11.50 -6.99
CA PHE A 312 -7.48 12.25 -7.29
C PHE A 312 -7.12 13.12 -6.08
N PRO A 313 -5.95 12.92 -5.43
CA PRO A 313 -5.58 13.73 -4.29
C PRO A 313 -5.31 15.18 -4.75
N PRO A 314 -5.76 16.19 -3.99
CA PRO A 314 -5.43 17.56 -4.32
C PRO A 314 -3.92 17.79 -4.20
N ILE A 315 -3.32 18.52 -5.14
CA ILE A 315 -1.98 19.07 -4.97
C ILE A 315 -2.10 20.20 -3.95
N MET A 316 -1.62 19.91 -2.75
CA MET A 316 -1.62 20.83 -1.62
C MET A 316 -0.25 20.87 -0.97
N GLN A 317 0.07 21.98 -0.32
CA GLN A 317 1.24 22.07 0.53
C GLN A 317 1.14 20.99 1.62
N ILE A 318 2.26 20.33 1.92
CA ILE A 318 2.30 19.29 2.96
C ILE A 318 1.77 19.92 4.26
N PRO A 319 0.62 19.43 4.78
CA PRO A 319 0.03 20.02 5.96
C PRO A 319 0.96 19.84 7.16
N ARG A 320 0.99 20.84 8.05
CA ARG A 320 1.78 20.76 9.30
C ARG A 320 1.22 19.75 10.30
N TYR A 321 -0.06 19.36 10.15
CA TYR A 321 -0.68 18.32 10.96
C TYR A 321 -0.49 16.95 10.30
N LYS A 322 -0.51 15.89 11.11
CA LYS A 322 -0.41 14.51 10.62
C LYS A 322 -1.58 14.22 9.70
N PHE A 323 -1.33 14.22 8.40
CA PHE A 323 -2.30 13.78 7.40
C PHE A 323 -2.18 12.26 7.29
N THR A 324 -3.20 11.56 7.78
CA THR A 324 -3.33 10.11 7.60
C THR A 324 -3.77 9.82 6.16
N GLY A 325 -3.14 8.86 5.49
CA GLY A 325 -3.57 8.38 4.17
C GLY A 325 -2.73 8.85 2.97
N LEU A 326 -1.67 9.63 3.15
CA LEU A 326 -0.69 9.89 2.07
C LEU A 326 0.54 9.00 2.27
N THR A 327 0.73 8.05 1.35
CA THR A 327 1.94 7.23 1.32
C THR A 327 2.97 7.89 0.42
N TYR A 328 4.05 8.39 0.99
CA TYR A 328 5.19 8.88 0.23
C TYR A 328 6.09 7.69 -0.11
N VAL A 329 6.14 7.33 -1.39
CA VAL A 329 7.13 6.39 -1.91
C VAL A 329 8.33 7.21 -2.36
N ALA A 330 9.46 7.08 -1.66
CA ALA A 330 10.72 7.62 -2.15
C ALA A 330 11.12 6.83 -3.41
N HIS A 331 10.77 7.35 -4.58
CA HIS A 331 11.04 6.69 -5.86
C HIS A 331 12.54 6.69 -6.18
N ASP A 332 13.20 7.82 -5.90
CA ASP A 332 14.64 7.94 -6.03
C ASP A 332 15.15 8.89 -4.94
N ILE A 333 16.31 8.57 -4.38
CA ILE A 333 17.05 9.55 -3.61
C ILE A 333 17.82 10.33 -4.66
N GLN A 334 17.21 11.40 -5.16
CA GLN A 334 17.98 12.42 -5.87
C GLN A 334 19.00 12.95 -4.87
N LYS A 335 20.21 12.38 -4.92
CA LYS A 335 21.37 12.97 -4.31
C LYS A 335 21.56 14.26 -5.07
N PHE A 336 21.08 15.36 -4.49
CA PHE A 336 21.53 16.66 -4.89
C PHE A 336 23.04 16.66 -4.66
N SER A 337 23.80 16.33 -5.71
CA SER A 337 25.20 16.70 -5.76
C SER A 337 25.16 18.20 -5.87
N TYR A 338 25.40 18.89 -4.75
CA TYR A 338 25.80 20.28 -4.84
C TYR A 338 27.02 20.28 -5.77
N LEU A 339 26.86 20.82 -6.99
CA LEU A 339 27.97 21.28 -7.79
C LEU A 339 28.59 22.43 -7.01
N SER A 340 29.39 22.05 -6.02
CA SER A 340 30.29 22.97 -5.38
C SER A 340 31.33 23.30 -6.44
N CYS A 341 31.30 24.52 -6.98
CA CYS A 341 32.37 25.04 -7.83
C CYS A 341 33.72 25.15 -7.09
N TYR A 342 33.81 24.59 -5.88
CA TYR A 342 35.02 24.46 -5.11
C TYR A 342 36.01 23.56 -5.87
N GLN A 343 37.12 24.18 -6.31
CA GLN A 343 38.22 23.62 -7.10
C GLN A 343 38.04 23.58 -8.63
N VAL A 344 36.99 24.19 -9.21
CA VAL A 344 37.06 24.53 -10.64
C VAL A 344 38.03 25.70 -10.76
N LYS A 345 39.21 25.43 -11.31
CA LYS A 345 40.33 26.37 -11.47
C LYS A 345 39.80 27.70 -12.03
N SER A 346 40.01 28.79 -11.31
CA SER A 346 39.45 30.13 -11.56
C SER A 346 40.09 30.83 -12.78
N THR A 347 40.12 30.19 -13.94
CA THR A 347 40.58 30.86 -15.17
C THR A 347 39.54 31.82 -15.74
N ASN A 348 38.31 31.82 -15.22
CA ASN A 348 37.21 32.63 -15.73
C ASN A 348 36.88 33.79 -14.80
N SER A 349 37.61 34.91 -14.94
CA SER A 349 37.16 36.24 -14.51
C SER A 349 35.83 36.67 -15.18
N VAL A 350 35.42 35.93 -16.22
CA VAL A 350 34.18 36.08 -16.98
C VAL A 350 32.93 35.94 -16.11
N ILE A 351 32.91 35.09 -15.08
CA ILE A 351 31.70 34.85 -14.28
C ILE A 351 31.33 36.07 -13.41
N LEU A 352 32.33 36.73 -12.80
CA LEU A 352 32.12 37.99 -12.06
C LEU A 352 31.73 39.14 -12.99
N SER A 353 32.28 39.16 -14.21
CA SER A 353 31.87 40.08 -15.28
C SER A 353 30.41 39.85 -15.67
N GLU A 354 29.96 38.62 -15.85
CA GLU A 354 28.58 38.29 -16.24
C GLU A 354 27.55 38.60 -15.14
N LEU A 355 27.93 38.44 -13.86
CA LEU A 355 27.09 38.87 -12.73
C LEU A 355 26.94 40.40 -12.64
N MET A 356 27.95 41.14 -13.10
CA MET A 356 27.94 42.60 -13.16
C MET A 356 27.35 43.14 -14.47
N ALA A 357 27.25 42.31 -15.51
CA ALA A 357 26.80 42.65 -16.87
C ALA A 357 25.37 43.21 -17.02
N PRO A 358 24.37 42.94 -16.15
CA PRO A 358 23.05 43.54 -16.35
C PRO A 358 23.04 45.06 -16.15
N PHE A 359 24.09 45.65 -15.58
CA PHE A 359 24.20 47.09 -15.35
C PHE A 359 25.55 47.65 -15.78
N GLU A 360 25.56 48.89 -16.28
CA GLU A 360 26.81 49.59 -16.60
C GLU A 360 27.63 49.89 -15.33
N THR A 361 28.94 50.02 -15.47
CA THR A 361 29.86 50.39 -14.37
C THR A 361 29.43 51.69 -13.68
N THR A 362 28.83 52.63 -14.42
CA THR A 362 28.27 53.88 -13.91
C THR A 362 27.14 53.64 -12.90
N VAL A 363 26.24 52.71 -13.20
CA VAL A 363 25.12 52.32 -12.33
C VAL A 363 25.66 51.69 -11.05
N TRP A 364 26.63 50.78 -11.15
CA TRP A 364 27.28 50.18 -9.99
C TRP A 364 27.97 51.21 -9.09
N MET A 365 28.66 52.20 -9.68
CA MET A 365 29.26 53.29 -8.92
C MET A 365 28.21 54.14 -8.19
N CYS A 366 27.07 54.42 -8.82
CA CYS A 366 25.94 55.11 -8.19
C CYS A 366 25.33 54.28 -7.05
N VAL A 367 25.16 52.97 -7.23
CA VAL A 367 24.67 52.05 -6.17
C VAL A 367 25.65 52.02 -4.99
N MET A 368 26.95 51.92 -5.24
CA MET A 368 27.96 51.94 -4.17
C MET A 368 28.01 53.29 -3.44
N ALA A 369 27.93 54.41 -4.17
CA ALA A 369 27.90 55.74 -3.58
C ALA A 369 26.65 55.95 -2.71
N SER A 370 25.48 55.53 -3.18
CA SER A 370 24.23 55.61 -2.41
C SER A 370 24.25 54.69 -1.18
N LEU A 371 24.81 53.47 -1.30
CA LEU A 371 25.00 52.57 -0.17
C LEU A 371 25.90 53.20 0.91
N ILE A 372 27.03 53.80 0.51
CA ILE A 372 27.95 54.48 1.43
C ILE A 372 27.26 55.66 2.12
N ALA A 373 26.52 56.48 1.37
CA ALA A 373 25.78 57.60 1.94
C ALA A 373 24.74 57.15 2.98
N VAL A 374 24.01 56.06 2.71
CA VAL A 374 23.05 55.46 3.64
C VAL A 374 23.74 54.92 4.89
N ILE A 375 24.87 54.23 4.74
CA ILE A 375 25.66 53.71 5.87
C ILE A 375 26.15 54.87 6.76
N LEU A 376 26.65 55.96 6.17
CA LEU A 376 27.11 57.14 6.91
C LEU A 376 25.96 57.82 7.65
N LEU A 377 24.82 58.01 6.99
CA LEU A 377 23.62 58.59 7.61
C LEU A 377 23.09 57.73 8.75
N LEU A 378 22.98 56.41 8.56
CA LEU A 378 22.55 55.48 9.61
C LEU A 378 23.53 55.43 10.77
N THR A 379 24.83 55.47 10.49
CA THR A 379 25.85 55.45 11.55
C THR A 379 25.81 56.75 12.37
N ALA A 380 25.64 57.89 11.70
CA ALA A 380 25.49 59.18 12.37
C ALA A 380 24.19 59.26 13.20
N ALA A 381 23.09 58.68 12.71
CA ALA A 381 21.80 58.72 13.39
C ALA A 381 21.66 57.73 14.56
N LEU A 382 22.40 56.62 14.55
CA LEU A 382 22.25 55.53 15.54
C LEU A 382 23.20 55.66 16.75
N ASP A 383 23.98 56.74 16.84
CA ASP A 383 24.84 57.15 17.96
C ASP A 383 25.79 56.08 18.56
N ASN A 384 25.91 54.90 17.93
CA ASN A 384 26.71 53.80 18.43
C ASN A 384 27.07 52.76 17.36
N PHE A 385 28.38 52.52 17.25
CA PHE A 385 29.07 51.47 16.49
C PHE A 385 28.76 51.43 14.98
N MET A 386 29.76 51.85 14.17
CA MET A 386 29.84 51.66 12.70
C MET A 386 29.37 50.28 12.23
N SER A 387 29.56 49.23 13.04
CA SER A 387 29.15 47.87 12.69
C SER A 387 27.63 47.69 12.56
N LYS A 388 26.80 48.43 13.31
CA LYS A 388 25.34 48.27 13.26
C LYS A 388 24.72 48.88 12.00
N GLY A 389 25.18 50.07 11.60
CA GLY A 389 24.76 50.72 10.36
C GLY A 389 25.09 49.87 9.14
N ILE A 390 26.34 49.39 9.05
CA ILE A 390 26.80 48.52 7.96
C ILE A 390 25.98 47.22 7.90
N LEU A 391 25.81 46.54 9.04
CA LEU A 391 25.14 45.24 9.08
C LEU A 391 23.64 45.34 8.76
N LEU A 392 22.98 46.43 9.17
CA LEU A 392 21.59 46.71 8.80
C LEU A 392 21.45 46.99 7.30
N THR A 393 22.28 47.86 6.73
CA THR A 393 22.22 48.20 5.30
C THR A 393 22.52 46.99 4.41
N VAL A 394 23.57 46.22 4.74
CA VAL A 394 23.90 44.98 4.01
C VAL A 394 22.76 43.96 4.13
N GLY A 395 22.14 43.85 5.31
CA GLY A 395 20.98 43.01 5.52
C GLY A 395 19.80 43.34 4.61
N ILE A 396 19.43 44.62 4.56
CA ILE A 396 18.34 45.12 3.71
C ILE A 396 18.66 44.91 2.22
N CYS A 397 19.89 45.22 1.78
CA CYS A 397 20.29 45.10 0.37
C CYS A 397 20.38 43.65 -0.12
N LEU A 398 20.67 42.69 0.76
CA LEU A 398 20.70 41.27 0.42
C LEU A 398 19.35 40.58 0.60
N GLU A 399 18.28 41.35 0.88
CA GLU A 399 16.96 40.83 1.28
C GLU A 399 17.03 39.82 2.45
N ASN A 400 18.13 39.85 3.21
CA ASN A 400 18.24 39.02 4.39
C ASN A 400 17.36 39.65 5.46
N SER A 401 16.54 38.81 6.11
CA SER A 401 15.70 39.19 7.25
C SER A 401 16.57 39.43 8.49
N VAL A 402 17.54 40.36 8.41
CA VAL A 402 18.47 40.72 9.48
C VAL A 402 17.73 41.37 10.65
N LEU A 403 16.56 41.94 10.41
CA LEU A 403 15.68 42.46 11.46
C LEU A 403 15.25 41.36 12.45
N GLU A 404 15.06 40.13 11.95
CA GLU A 404 14.75 38.98 12.81
C GLU A 404 15.96 38.66 13.68
N TYR A 405 17.17 38.56 13.12
CA TYR A 405 18.41 38.30 13.86
C TYR A 405 18.76 39.36 14.91
N LEU A 406 18.48 40.65 14.67
CA LEU A 406 18.67 41.72 15.65
C LEU A 406 17.68 41.59 16.82
N TYR A 407 16.48 41.06 16.58
CA TYR A 407 15.52 40.72 17.63
C TYR A 407 15.93 39.43 18.38
N THR A 408 16.39 38.40 17.66
CA THR A 408 16.81 37.13 18.26
C THR A 408 18.10 37.25 19.05
N TYR A 409 19.05 38.12 18.70
CA TYR A 409 20.27 38.31 19.51
C TYR A 409 19.98 38.85 20.93
N LYS A 410 18.81 39.46 21.13
CA LYS A 410 18.31 39.86 22.45
C LYS A 410 17.61 38.72 23.20
N SER A 411 17.14 37.66 22.51
CA SER A 411 16.42 36.52 23.11
C SER A 411 17.21 35.19 23.17
N ILE A 412 18.28 35.03 22.39
CA ILE A 412 19.10 33.80 22.31
C ILE A 412 19.88 33.51 23.60
N LYS A 413 19.98 34.47 24.54
CA LYS A 413 20.56 34.22 25.87
C LYS A 413 19.71 33.31 26.78
N TYR A 414 18.49 32.93 26.38
CA TYR A 414 17.57 32.18 27.24
C TYR A 414 16.98 30.87 26.68
N HIS A 415 17.34 30.40 25.47
CA HIS A 415 16.66 29.25 24.86
C HIS A 415 17.51 28.09 24.31
N VAL A 416 18.84 28.08 24.53
CA VAL A 416 19.67 26.91 24.16
C VAL A 416 19.98 26.09 25.42
N GLY A 417 18.98 25.33 25.84
CA GLY A 417 19.05 24.32 26.87
C GLY A 417 17.68 23.66 26.97
N VAL A 418 17.63 22.33 26.89
CA VAL A 418 16.42 21.48 26.81
C VAL A 418 15.93 21.23 25.37
N GLY A 419 16.52 20.21 24.75
CA GLY A 419 16.07 19.68 23.46
C GLY A 419 16.81 18.42 22.98
N THR A 420 17.69 17.84 23.80
CA THR A 420 18.38 16.59 23.50
C THR A 420 18.25 15.64 24.69
N VAL A 421 17.67 14.46 24.40
CA VAL A 421 17.63 13.26 25.26
C VAL A 421 16.64 13.29 26.44
N THR A 422 15.37 12.90 26.19
CA THR A 422 14.59 12.02 27.09
C THR A 422 13.44 11.35 26.31
N SER A 423 13.68 10.19 25.71
CA SER A 423 12.61 9.18 25.53
C SER A 423 13.20 7.79 25.73
N TRP A 424 13.64 7.52 26.95
CA TRP A 424 13.90 6.17 27.43
C TRP A 424 13.23 6.02 28.79
N THR A 425 12.49 4.92 28.92
CA THR A 425 12.01 4.26 30.14
C THR A 425 11.02 5.03 31.05
N ASN A 426 9.74 4.68 30.94
CA ASN A 426 8.91 4.34 32.11
C ASN A 426 7.66 3.56 31.67
N LYS A 427 7.74 2.23 31.76
CA LYS A 427 6.58 1.36 31.96
C LYS A 427 6.88 0.45 33.14
N THR A 428 6.32 0.84 34.29
CA THR A 428 6.23 0.02 35.49
C THR A 428 5.33 -1.18 35.20
N PHE A 429 5.91 -2.36 35.37
CA PHE A 429 5.23 -3.66 35.40
C PHE A 429 4.64 -3.84 36.81
N ASN A 430 3.32 -4.02 36.92
CA ASN A 430 2.71 -4.59 38.13
C ASN A 430 2.54 -6.10 37.89
N PRO A 431 3.00 -6.98 38.79
CA PRO A 431 2.65 -8.39 38.77
C PRO A 431 1.26 -8.61 39.40
N PRO A 432 0.48 -9.60 38.93
CA PRO A 432 -0.76 -9.99 39.60
C PRO A 432 -0.48 -10.94 40.76
N THR A 433 -1.22 -10.74 41.85
CA THR A 433 -1.56 -11.75 42.87
C THR A 433 -2.65 -12.67 42.37
#